data_AF-A0A1K1NR51-F1
#
_entry.id   AF-A0A1K1NR51-F1
#
_cell.length_a   1.000
_cell.length_b   1.000
_cell.length_c   1.000
_cell.angle_alpha   90.00
_cell.angle_beta   90.00
_cell.angle_gamma   90.00
#
_symmetry.space_group_name_H-M   'P 1'
#
loop_
_entity.id
_entity.type
_entity.pdbx_description
1 polymer ?
#
loop_
_entity_poly.entity_id
_entity_poly.type
_entity_poly.pdbx_seq_one_letter_code
_entity_poly.pdbx_strand_id
1 'polypeptide(L)' 'MKDLRNYKVTELSESELHEINGGLDLGVFFGMLQGIVDIVNSHMQAALDAVQDFISDFLEGV' A
#
# COMPACT_ATOMS: atom_id res chain seq x y z
N MET A 1 -41.04 -2.33 16.72
CA MET A 1 -39.62 -1.91 16.85
C MET A 1 -39.24 -1.93 18.33
N LYS A 2 -38.04 -2.42 18.68
CA LYS A 2 -37.59 -2.46 20.08
C LYS A 2 -37.28 -1.04 20.57
N ASP A 3 -37.63 -0.71 21.82
CA ASP A 3 -37.35 0.59 22.41
C ASP A 3 -35.85 0.71 22.74
N LEU A 4 -35.17 1.64 22.08
CA LEU A 4 -33.72 1.85 22.16
C LEU A 4 -33.31 2.74 23.35
N ARG A 5 -34.26 3.36 24.06
CA ARG A 5 -33.98 4.28 25.18
C ARG A 5 -33.24 3.62 26.35
N ASN A 6 -33.41 2.30 26.52
CA ASN A 6 -32.73 1.52 27.56
C ASN A 6 -31.30 1.10 27.16
N TYR A 7 -30.86 1.37 25.93
CA TYR A 7 -29.57 0.91 25.40
C TYR A 7 -28.53 2.03 25.28
N LYS A 8 -28.78 3.22 25.86
CA LYS A 8 -27.89 4.40 25.77
C LYS A 8 -27.41 4.67 24.34
N VAL A 9 -28.29 4.47 23.37
CA VAL A 9 -27.95 4.68 21.95
C VAL A 9 -27.86 6.18 21.73
N THR A 10 -26.67 6.65 21.41
CA THR A 10 -26.39 8.05 21.05
C THR A 10 -26.09 8.10 19.57
N GLU A 11 -26.51 9.18 18.90
CA GLU A 11 -26.18 9.43 17.51
C GLU A 11 -24.66 9.57 17.39
N LEU A 12 -24.06 8.82 16.47
CA LEU A 12 -22.63 8.90 16.20
C LEU A 12 -22.33 10.22 15.50
N SER A 13 -21.23 10.86 15.88
CA SER A 13 -20.67 11.97 15.13
C SER A 13 -20.20 11.53 13.74
N GLU A 14 -20.06 12.49 12.80
CA GLU A 14 -19.50 12.19 11.47
C GLU A 14 -18.12 11.53 11.53
N SER A 15 -17.29 11.91 12.50
CA SER A 15 -15.97 11.29 12.73
C SER A 15 -16.07 9.83 13.15
N GLU A 16 -16.98 9.51 14.07
CA GLU A 16 -17.18 8.12 14.55
C GLU A 16 -17.80 7.25 13.45
N LEU A 17 -18.69 7.82 12.64
CA LEU A 17 -19.23 7.17 11.45
C LEU A 17 -18.16 6.91 10.40
N HIS A 18 -17.24 7.85 10.19
CA HIS A 18 -16.12 7.69 9.27
C HIS A 18 -15.16 6.58 9.74
N GLU A 19 -14.86 6.54 11.03
CA GLU A 19 -13.98 5.53 11.63
C GLU A 19 -14.61 4.12 11.59
N ILE A 20 -15.91 4.00 11.92
CA ILE A 20 -16.65 2.72 11.89
C ILE A 20 -16.89 2.21 10.47
N ASN A 21 -17.14 3.09 9.49
CA ASN A 21 -17.33 2.70 8.09
C ASN A 21 -16.01 2.43 7.36
N GLY A 22 -14.87 2.43 8.07
CA GLY A 22 -13.57 2.12 7.47
C GLY A 22 -13.08 3.24 6.56
N GLY A 23 -13.21 4.50 7.02
CA GLY A 23 -12.60 5.66 6.39
C GLY A 23 -11.19 5.34 5.91
N LEU A 24 -10.88 5.74 4.68
CA LEU A 24 -9.60 5.44 4.04
C LEU A 24 -8.47 5.90 4.96
N ASP A 25 -7.82 4.95 5.64
CA ASP A 25 -6.57 5.21 6.33
C ASP A 25 -5.54 5.52 5.26
N LEU A 26 -5.37 6.82 5.00
CA LEU A 26 -4.46 7.34 3.99
C LEU A 26 -3.03 6.86 4.27
N GLY A 27 -2.65 6.61 5.52
CA GLY A 27 -1.35 6.06 5.88
C GLY A 27 -1.16 4.64 5.34
N VAL A 28 -2.14 3.76 5.53
CA VAL A 28 -2.13 2.39 4.97
C VAL A 28 -2.15 2.42 3.45
N PHE A 29 -2.98 3.29 2.86
CA PHE A 29 -3.05 3.43 1.40
C PHE A 29 -1.73 3.90 0.78
N PHE A 30 -1.09 4.92 1.35
CA PHE A 30 0.22 5.39 0.90
C PHE A 30 1.31 4.36 1.13
N GLY A 31 1.27 3.62 2.25
CA GLY A 31 2.20 2.51 2.50
C GLY A 31 2.10 1.41 1.45
N MET A 32 0.89 1.07 1.01
CA MET A 32 0.66 0.10 -0.07
C MET A 32 1.22 0.61 -1.41
N LEU A 33 0.96 1.87 -1.76
CA LEU A 33 1.51 2.47 -2.98
C LEU A 33 3.04 2.50 -2.98
N GLN A 34 3.66 2.84 -1.85
CA GLN A 34 5.11 2.82 -1.71
C GLN A 34 5.67 1.41 -1.91
N GLY A 35 5.04 0.40 -1.30
CA GLY A 35 5.46 -0.99 -1.47
C GLY A 35 5.41 -1.47 -2.92
N ILE A 36 4.40 -1.03 -3.70
CA ILE A 36 4.32 -1.33 -5.14
C ILE A 36 5.51 -0.69 -5.89
N VAL A 37 5.81 0.58 -5.59
CA VAL A 37 6.95 1.29 -6.22
C VAL A 37 8.28 0.60 -5.90
N ASP A 38 8.47 0.17 -4.66
CA ASP A 38 9.69 -0.51 -4.23
C ASP A 38 9.89 -1.85 -4.95
N ILE A 39 8.81 -2.62 -5.15
CA ILE A 39 8.85 -3.87 -5.92
C ILE A 39 9.26 -3.61 -7.37
N VAL A 40 8.66 -2.61 -8.01
CA VAL A 40 8.98 -2.26 -9.41
C VAL A 40 10.43 -1.84 -9.54
N ASN A 41 10.92 -0.98 -8.63
CA ASN A 41 12.31 -0.53 -8.62
C ASN A 41 13.29 -1.70 -8.42
N SER A 42 12.98 -2.63 -7.52
CA SER A 42 13.84 -3.81 -7.29
C SER A 42 13.96 -4.69 -8.54
N HIS A 43 12.87 -4.91 -9.27
CA HIS A 43 12.90 -5.70 -10.50
C HIS A 43 13.64 -4.97 -11.63
N MET A 44 13.47 -3.65 -11.72
CA MET A 44 14.18 -2.84 -12.70
C MET A 44 15.69 -2.86 -12.46
N GLN A 45 16.13 -2.76 -11.20
CA GLN A 45 17.55 -2.86 -10.86
C GLN A 45 18.11 -4.23 -11.22
N ALA A 46 17.42 -5.32 -10.87
CA ALA A 46 17.87 -6.67 -11.23
C ALA A 46 17.99 -6.88 -12.75
N ALA A 47 17.10 -6.26 -13.54
CA ALA A 47 17.19 -6.31 -15.00
C ALA A 47 18.39 -5.51 -15.53
N LEU A 48 18.68 -4.35 -14.94
CA LEU A 48 19.87 -3.56 -15.30
C LEU A 48 21.16 -4.31 -14.97
N ASP A 49 21.23 -4.93 -13.79
CA ASP A 49 22.39 -5.72 -13.36
C ASP A 49 22.64 -6.88 -14.33
N ALA A 50 21.59 -7.62 -14.71
CA ALA A 50 21.72 -8.72 -15.68
C ALA A 50 22.21 -8.26 -17.07
N VAL A 51 21.78 -7.07 -17.53
CA VAL A 51 22.27 -6.48 -18.79
C VAL A 51 23.73 -6.08 -18.66
N GLN A 52 24.11 -5.50 -17.52
CA GLN A 52 25.49 -5.11 -17.26
C GLN A 52 26.42 -6.33 -17.20
N ASP A 53 25.99 -7.41 -16.56
CA ASP A 53 26.73 -8.68 -16.52
C ASP A 53 26.91 -9.24 -17.94
N PHE A 54 25.84 -9.29 -18.74
CA PHE A 54 25.93 -9.74 -20.13
C PHE A 54 26.92 -8.92 -20.97
N ILE A 55 26.92 -7.58 -20.81
CA ILE A 55 27.85 -6.71 -21.52
C ILE A 55 29.29 -6.96 -21.05
N SER A 56 29.50 -7.14 -19.75
CA SER A 56 30.83 -7.43 -19.18
C SER A 56 31.37 -8.75 -19.73
N ASP A 57 30.57 -9.81 -19.69
CA ASP A 57 30.92 -11.13 -20.23
C ASP A 57 31.24 -11.05 -21.74
N PHE A 58 30.46 -10.29 -22.49
CA PHE A 58 30.69 -10.10 -23.93
C PHE A 58 32.02 -9.38 -24.19
N LEU A 59 32.36 -8.35 -23.42
CA LEU A 59 33.58 -7.58 -23.59
C LEU A 59 34.83 -8.32 -23.10
N GLU A 60 34.72 -9.21 -22.11
CA GLU A 60 35.83 -10.05 -21.66
C GLU A 60 36.12 -11.22 -22.63
N GLY A 61 35.12 -11.64 -23.41
CA GLY A 61 35.24 -12.73 -24.39
C GLY A 61 35.75 -12.33 -25.79
N VAL A 62 35.92 -11.04 -26.07
CA VAL A 62 36.43 -10.47 -27.34
C VAL A 62 37.88 -10.03 -27.19
#